data_AF-A0A1H5VST5-F1
#
_entry.id   AF-A0A1H5VST5-F1
#
_cell.length_a   1.000
_cell.length_b   1.000
_cell.length_c   1.000
_cell.angle_alpha   90.00
_cell.angle_beta   90.00
_cell.angle_gamma   90.00
#
_symmetry.space_group_name_H-M   'P 1'
#
loop_
_entity.id
_entity.type
_entity.pdbx_description
1 polymer ?
#
loop_
_entity_poly.entity_id
_entity_poly.type
_entity_poly.pdbx_seq_one_letter_code
_entity_poly.pdbx_strand_id
1 'polypeptide(L)'
;MERLPLRTSVVTAVVLAGGLLAAPAPASATPSTTVVSVPQATVSTVTLARPRNGAILSARISGGIGLLKIKNGTSKDGVVALVRGKTKAISIYVRAKSTATIRTVSDGTYKVYFTTGYRYSTSKRRFTSSATYQRFNTTLKYRTTSTYRPGWSLSIHPVKGGNARTTQINPKDFPA
;
A
#
# COMPACT_ATOMS: atom_id res chain seq x y z
N MET A 1 19.79 -2.15 -36.15
CA MET A 1 19.02 -2.03 -37.40
C MET A 1 19.10 -3.36 -38.09
N GLU A 2 18.02 -4.15 -38.07
CA GLU A 2 17.62 -5.09 -39.13
C GLU A 2 16.40 -5.88 -38.62
N ARG A 3 15.42 -6.00 -39.50
CA ARG A 3 14.02 -6.38 -39.21
C ARG A 3 13.80 -7.88 -39.48
N LEU A 4 12.90 -8.49 -38.70
CA LEU A 4 12.20 -9.75 -39.00
C LEU A 4 11.55 -9.71 -40.41
N PRO A 5 11.36 -10.85 -41.11
CA PRO A 5 10.15 -11.65 -40.87
C PRO A 5 10.19 -13.19 -41.10
N LEU A 6 9.24 -13.82 -40.40
CA LEU A 6 8.70 -15.19 -40.51
C LEU A 6 8.41 -15.68 -41.94
N ARG A 7 8.45 -17.02 -42.12
CA ARG A 7 7.33 -17.94 -42.45
C ARG A 7 7.80 -19.09 -43.34
N THR A 8 7.66 -20.34 -42.88
CA THR A 8 7.72 -21.53 -43.74
C THR A 8 6.65 -22.54 -43.31
N SER A 9 5.65 -22.60 -44.18
CA SER A 9 4.91 -23.75 -44.71
C SER A 9 4.20 -24.75 -43.77
N VAL A 10 2.88 -24.75 -43.91
CA VAL A 10 1.94 -25.85 -43.64
C VAL A 10 2.17 -26.99 -44.64
N VAL A 11 2.12 -28.23 -44.17
CA VAL A 11 2.27 -29.47 -44.96
C VAL A 11 0.92 -30.19 -45.05
N THR A 12 0.77 -30.99 -46.12
CA THR A 12 -0.07 -32.20 -46.26
C THR A 12 -1.55 -31.94 -46.61
N ALA A 13 -2.02 -32.11 -47.86
CA ALA A 13 -2.11 -33.26 -48.76
C ALA A 13 -3.53 -33.86 -48.82
N VAL A 14 -4.24 -33.45 -49.87
CA VAL A 14 -5.02 -34.21 -50.87
C VAL A 14 -5.79 -35.50 -50.45
N VAL A 15 -7.13 -35.35 -50.50
CA VAL A 15 -8.17 -36.13 -51.23
C VAL A 15 -8.37 -37.64 -50.96
N LEU A 16 -9.60 -38.07 -50.62
CA LEU A 16 -10.53 -38.88 -51.46
C LEU A 16 -11.79 -39.33 -50.66
N ALA A 17 -12.89 -39.57 -51.39
CA ALA A 17 -14.28 -39.64 -50.94
C ALA A 17 -14.81 -41.06 -50.58
N GLY A 18 -15.86 -41.11 -49.74
CA GLY A 18 -17.02 -42.03 -49.87
C GLY A 18 -17.06 -43.37 -49.09
N GLY A 19 -18.05 -43.51 -48.18
CA GLY A 19 -18.98 -44.68 -48.13
C GLY A 19 -18.77 -45.88 -47.17
N LEU A 20 -19.60 -45.92 -46.10
CA LEU A 20 -20.37 -47.03 -45.45
C LEU A 20 -19.75 -48.32 -44.79
N LEU A 21 -20.17 -48.52 -43.51
CA LEU A 21 -20.38 -49.76 -42.68
C LEU A 21 -19.21 -50.71 -42.31
N ALA A 22 -18.91 -50.81 -40.99
CA ALA A 22 -18.82 -52.04 -40.17
C ALA A 22 -18.02 -51.84 -38.85
N ALA A 23 -18.54 -52.29 -37.71
CA ALA A 23 -17.83 -52.47 -36.43
C ALA A 23 -17.42 -53.97 -36.28
N PRO A 24 -16.33 -54.34 -35.57
CA PRO A 24 -16.38 -54.51 -34.11
C PRO A 24 -15.07 -54.18 -33.34
N ALA A 25 -15.18 -54.05 -32.02
CA ALA A 25 -14.06 -53.99 -31.06
C ALA A 25 -13.36 -55.36 -30.90
N PRO A 26 -12.12 -55.40 -30.37
CA PRO A 26 -11.99 -55.92 -29.01
C PRO A 26 -10.99 -55.16 -28.11
N ALA A 27 -11.21 -55.36 -26.81
CA ALA A 27 -10.61 -54.71 -25.65
C ALA A 27 -9.16 -55.11 -25.35
N SER A 28 -8.47 -54.24 -24.59
CA SER A 28 -7.44 -54.57 -23.57
C SER A 28 -7.17 -53.29 -22.74
N ALA A 29 -7.81 -53.12 -21.57
CA ALA A 29 -7.25 -53.38 -20.23
C ALA A 29 -6.02 -52.50 -19.89
N THR A 30 -6.14 -51.34 -19.21
CA THR A 30 -6.07 -51.06 -17.74
C THR A 30 -5.25 -49.75 -17.56
N PRO A 31 -5.11 -49.07 -16.39
CA PRO A 31 -5.91 -49.05 -15.15
C PRO A 31 -6.45 -47.64 -14.80
N SER A 32 -7.27 -47.58 -13.76
CA SER A 32 -7.77 -46.37 -13.12
C SER A 32 -6.65 -45.55 -12.48
N THR A 33 -6.57 -44.26 -12.81
CA THR A 33 -5.94 -43.27 -11.93
C THR A 33 -6.99 -42.19 -11.64
N THR A 34 -7.78 -42.42 -10.59
CA THR A 34 -8.58 -41.37 -9.97
C THR A 34 -7.61 -40.33 -9.44
N VAL A 35 -7.45 -39.24 -10.20
CA VAL A 35 -6.81 -38.04 -9.72
C VAL A 35 -7.70 -37.44 -8.63
N VAL A 36 -7.36 -37.74 -7.37
CA VAL A 36 -7.92 -37.04 -6.21
C VAL A 36 -7.47 -35.59 -6.35
N SER A 37 -8.38 -34.75 -6.86
CA SER A 37 -8.20 -33.31 -6.89
C SER A 37 -8.23 -32.81 -5.45
N VAL A 38 -7.05 -32.75 -4.83
CA VAL A 38 -6.87 -32.03 -3.57
C VAL A 38 -7.22 -30.57 -3.88
N PRO A 39 -8.22 -29.95 -3.24
CA PRO A 39 -8.43 -28.53 -3.41
C PRO A 39 -7.16 -27.86 -2.89
N GLN A 40 -6.35 -27.36 -3.82
CA GLN A 40 -5.20 -26.54 -3.51
C GLN A 40 -5.73 -25.38 -2.70
N ALA A 41 -5.52 -25.43 -1.39
CA ALA A 41 -5.76 -24.31 -0.51
C ALA A 41 -5.03 -23.13 -1.17
N THR A 42 -5.80 -22.20 -1.72
CA THR A 42 -5.26 -20.97 -2.28
C THR A 42 -4.57 -20.29 -1.12
N VAL A 43 -3.24 -20.42 -1.08
CA VAL A 43 -2.38 -19.65 -0.19
C VAL A 43 -2.61 -18.22 -0.65
N SER A 44 -3.59 -17.56 -0.02
CA SER A 44 -3.85 -16.16 -0.22
C SER A 44 -2.58 -15.48 0.22
N THR A 45 -1.69 -15.22 -0.72
CA THR A 45 -0.59 -14.30 -0.53
C THR A 45 -1.30 -13.00 -0.22
N VAL A 46 -1.46 -12.70 1.06
CA VAL A 46 -1.81 -11.36 1.53
C VAL A 46 -0.64 -10.53 1.06
N THR A 47 -0.74 -10.07 -0.18
CA THR A 47 0.19 -9.14 -0.77
C THR A 47 0.16 -7.98 0.19
N LEU A 48 1.19 -7.92 1.01
CA LEU A 48 1.47 -6.84 1.91
C LEU A 48 1.95 -5.70 1.03
N ALA A 49 1.05 -5.19 0.18
CA ALA A 49 1.33 -4.13 -0.77
C ALA A 49 1.75 -2.94 0.06
N ARG A 50 3.06 -2.74 0.15
CA ARG A 50 3.67 -1.61 0.83
C ARG A 50 3.14 -0.35 0.14
N PRO A 51 2.32 0.48 0.82
CA PRO A 51 1.69 1.62 0.17
C PRO A 51 2.72 2.54 -0.50
N ARG A 52 2.27 3.29 -1.52
CA ARG A 52 3.10 4.33 -2.13
C ARG A 52 3.49 5.38 -1.08
N ASN A 53 4.65 6.00 -1.26
CA ASN A 53 5.06 7.09 -0.38
C ASN A 53 4.07 8.27 -0.52
N GLY A 54 3.60 8.81 0.60
CA GLY A 54 2.54 9.83 0.64
C GLY A 54 1.13 9.30 0.40
N ALA A 55 0.92 7.97 0.45
CA ALA A 55 -0.43 7.43 0.35
C ALA A 55 -1.30 7.91 1.51
N ILE A 56 -2.45 8.49 1.20
CA ILE A 56 -3.47 8.83 2.20
C ILE A 56 -4.23 7.55 2.51
N LEU A 57 -4.06 7.05 3.73
CA LEU A 57 -4.68 5.80 4.22
C LEU A 57 -6.11 6.03 4.71
N SER A 58 -6.38 7.24 5.19
CA SER A 58 -7.70 7.66 5.65
C SER A 58 -7.72 9.19 5.65
N ALA A 59 -8.80 9.79 5.14
CA ALA A 59 -9.08 11.20 5.26
C ALA A 59 -10.56 11.36 5.62
N ARG A 60 -10.84 11.98 6.76
CA ARG A 60 -12.20 12.35 7.17
C ARG A 60 -12.51 13.82 6.90
N ILE A 61 -11.47 14.62 6.70
CA ILE A 61 -11.59 16.01 6.30
C ILE A 61 -10.94 16.20 4.93
N SER A 62 -11.60 16.96 4.08
CA SER A 62 -11.16 17.31 2.72
C SER A 62 -11.33 18.82 2.50
N GLY A 63 -10.87 19.33 1.35
CA GLY A 63 -11.09 20.72 0.93
C GLY A 63 -10.04 21.73 1.44
N GLY A 64 -8.98 21.28 2.10
CA GLY A 64 -7.88 22.14 2.51
C GLY A 64 -6.88 22.45 1.40
N ILE A 65 -6.17 23.57 1.54
CA ILE A 65 -5.06 23.95 0.65
C ILE A 65 -3.72 24.10 1.40
N GLY A 66 -3.68 23.66 2.66
CA GLY A 66 -2.48 23.61 3.48
C GLY A 66 -1.51 22.55 2.99
N LEU A 67 -0.22 22.90 3.02
CA LEU A 67 0.88 22.01 2.64
C LEU A 67 1.49 21.35 3.88
N LEU A 68 1.67 20.03 3.83
CA LEU A 68 2.34 19.24 4.85
C LEU A 68 3.44 18.42 4.19
N LYS A 69 4.68 18.70 4.56
CA LYS A 69 5.85 17.91 4.20
C LYS A 69 6.27 17.05 5.39
N ILE A 70 6.43 15.75 5.18
CA ILE A 70 6.77 14.77 6.21
C ILE A 70 8.04 14.05 5.79
N LYS A 71 9.11 14.19 6.56
CA LYS A 71 10.42 13.58 6.32
C LYS A 71 10.61 12.39 7.24
N ASN A 72 10.75 11.21 6.66
CA ASN A 72 11.15 10.01 7.38
C ASN A 72 12.61 9.67 7.06
N GLY A 73 13.51 9.97 7.99
CA GLY A 73 14.94 9.66 7.90
C GLY A 73 15.31 8.31 8.51
N THR A 74 14.33 7.56 9.05
CA THR A 74 14.59 6.26 9.65
C THR A 74 14.68 5.15 8.59
N SER A 75 15.22 4.00 8.97
CA SER A 75 15.19 2.77 8.17
C SER A 75 13.82 2.05 8.19
N LYS A 76 12.85 2.57 8.95
CA LYS A 76 11.50 2.03 9.12
C LYS A 76 10.49 2.83 8.31
N ASP A 77 9.41 2.18 7.91
CA ASP A 77 8.27 2.90 7.35
C ASP A 77 7.52 3.63 8.47
N GLY A 78 6.78 4.67 8.12
CA GLY A 78 6.05 5.51 9.06
C GLY A 78 4.61 5.77 8.62
N VAL A 79 3.71 5.89 9.60
CA VAL A 79 2.36 6.41 9.40
C VAL A 79 2.19 7.63 10.28
N VAL A 80 1.75 8.73 9.70
CA VAL A 80 1.47 9.98 10.41
C VAL A 80 -0.03 10.21 10.41
N ALA A 81 -0.61 10.35 11.59
CA ALA A 81 -2.01 10.67 11.80
C ALA A 81 -2.13 12.08 12.39
N LEU A 82 -2.88 12.93 11.70
CA LEU A 82 -3.29 14.24 12.19
C LEU A 82 -4.66 14.09 12.85
N VAL A 83 -4.78 14.65 14.05
CA VAL A 83 -6.02 14.62 14.84
C VAL A 83 -6.46 16.05 15.14
N ARG A 84 -7.69 16.40 14.78
CA ARG A 84 -8.30 17.70 15.08
C ARG A 84 -9.32 17.51 16.19
N GLY A 85 -9.07 18.10 17.35
CA GLY A 85 -9.89 17.87 18.55
C GLY A 85 -9.86 16.39 18.97
N LYS A 86 -10.98 15.70 18.81
CA LYS A 86 -11.15 14.26 19.12
C LYS A 86 -11.18 13.36 17.88
N THR A 87 -11.16 13.95 16.67
CA THR A 87 -11.38 13.23 15.42
C THR A 87 -10.09 13.08 14.63
N LYS A 88 -9.81 11.86 14.16
CA LYS A 88 -8.73 11.65 13.19
C LYS A 88 -9.08 12.32 11.87
N ALA A 89 -8.28 13.30 11.50
CA ALA A 89 -8.45 14.12 10.31
C ALA A 89 -7.92 13.39 9.07
N ILE A 90 -6.62 13.05 9.10
CA ILE A 90 -5.95 12.40 7.97
C ILE A 90 -4.84 11.49 8.47
N SER A 91 -4.63 10.38 7.78
CA SER A 91 -3.55 9.41 8.02
C SER A 91 -2.75 9.21 6.75
N ILE A 92 -1.43 9.37 6.82
CA ILE A 92 -0.53 9.37 5.67
C ILE A 92 0.57 8.34 5.87
N TYR A 93 0.83 7.55 4.84
CA TYR A 93 1.95 6.62 4.79
C TYR A 93 3.22 7.30 4.26
N VAL A 94 4.34 7.08 4.92
CA VAL A 94 5.65 7.62 4.53
C VAL A 94 6.68 6.50 4.55
N ARG A 95 7.34 6.27 3.41
CA ARG A 95 8.35 5.21 3.32
C ARG A 95 9.61 5.57 4.10
N ALA A 96 10.39 4.56 4.48
CA ALA A 96 11.73 4.70 5.04
C ALA A 96 12.61 5.58 4.12
N LYS A 97 13.47 6.41 4.74
CA LYS A 97 14.38 7.35 4.06
C LYS A 97 13.72 8.21 2.96
N SER A 98 12.42 8.48 3.09
CA SER A 98 11.62 9.18 2.08
C SER A 98 10.91 10.40 2.66
N THR A 99 10.51 11.31 1.77
CA THR A 99 9.72 12.49 2.12
C THR A 99 8.37 12.44 1.42
N ALA A 100 7.28 12.64 2.14
CA ALA A 100 5.93 12.75 1.60
C ALA A 100 5.45 14.20 1.67
N THR A 101 4.77 14.67 0.62
CA THR A 101 4.17 16.01 0.58
C THR A 101 2.69 15.89 0.25
N ILE A 102 1.85 16.51 1.07
CA ILE A 102 0.39 16.54 0.94
C ILE A 102 -0.06 18.00 0.86
N ARG A 103 -1.01 18.32 -0.01
CA ARG A 103 -1.47 19.70 -0.27
C ARG A 103 -2.94 19.92 0.10
N THR A 104 -3.53 18.95 0.80
CA THR A 104 -4.97 18.88 1.07
C THR A 104 -5.30 19.01 2.57
N VAL A 105 -4.45 19.68 3.35
CA VAL A 105 -4.68 19.87 4.80
C VAL A 105 -5.59 21.07 5.03
N SER A 106 -6.75 20.83 5.65
CA SER A 106 -7.72 21.88 5.96
C SER A 106 -7.26 22.75 7.14
N ASP A 107 -7.78 23.97 7.24
CA ASP A 107 -7.46 24.84 8.37
C ASP A 107 -7.93 24.27 9.71
N GLY A 108 -7.13 24.50 10.74
CA GLY A 108 -7.38 24.00 12.08
C GLY A 108 -6.11 23.74 12.88
N THR A 109 -6.30 23.35 14.14
CA THR A 109 -5.23 22.93 15.04
C THR A 109 -5.20 21.41 15.13
N TYR A 110 -4.04 20.83 14.85
CA TYR A 110 -3.85 19.38 14.78
C TYR A 110 -2.82 18.91 15.80
N LYS A 111 -3.16 17.84 16.51
CA LYS A 111 -2.20 17.01 17.22
C LYS A 111 -1.65 15.99 16.24
N VAL A 112 -0.33 15.82 16.22
CA VAL A 112 0.32 14.89 15.29
C VAL A 112 0.79 13.66 16.04
N TYR A 113 0.29 12.52 15.60
CA TYR A 113 0.66 11.20 16.06
C TYR A 113 1.41 10.53 14.92
N PHE A 114 2.42 9.74 15.24
CA PHE A 114 3.08 8.93 14.23
C PHE A 114 3.46 7.58 14.80
N THR A 115 3.47 6.59 13.94
CA THR A 115 4.00 5.27 14.25
C THR A 115 5.03 4.89 13.21
N THR A 116 6.08 4.20 13.64
CA THR A 116 7.10 3.65 12.74
C THR A 116 7.23 2.17 12.96
N GLY A 117 7.56 1.42 11.91
CA GLY A 117 7.73 -0.02 12.01
C GLY A 117 8.03 -0.68 10.67
N TYR A 118 8.02 -2.01 10.69
CA TYR A 118 8.15 -2.85 9.50
C TYR A 118 6.83 -3.56 9.20
N ARG A 119 6.69 -4.02 7.96
CA ARG A 119 5.57 -4.85 7.50
C ARG A 119 4.21 -4.18 7.78
N TYR A 120 3.95 -3.06 7.10
CA TYR A 120 2.67 -2.36 7.23
C TYR A 120 1.53 -3.18 6.62
N SER A 121 0.52 -3.51 7.43
CA SER A 121 -0.71 -4.15 6.95
C SER A 121 -1.76 -3.09 6.65
N THR A 122 -2.17 -2.97 5.39
CA THR A 122 -3.25 -2.08 4.95
C THR A 122 -4.59 -2.48 5.56
N SER A 123 -4.88 -3.79 5.64
CA SER A 123 -6.11 -4.32 6.25
C SER A 123 -6.19 -4.03 7.75
N LYS A 124 -5.09 -4.22 8.50
CA LYS A 124 -5.05 -3.95 9.95
C LYS A 124 -4.72 -2.49 10.30
N ARG A 125 -4.41 -1.66 9.28
CA ARG A 125 -3.96 -0.26 9.38
C ARG A 125 -2.84 -0.03 10.40
N ARG A 126 -1.92 -0.98 10.52
CA ARG A 126 -0.83 -0.95 11.51
C ARG A 126 0.41 -1.71 11.04
N PHE A 127 1.55 -1.40 11.65
CA PHE A 127 2.77 -2.18 11.50
C PHE A 127 2.66 -3.48 12.30
N THR A 128 3.07 -4.59 11.69
CA THR A 128 3.04 -5.91 12.36
C THR A 128 4.38 -6.32 12.93
N SER A 129 5.41 -5.48 12.81
CA SER A 129 6.75 -5.76 13.33
C SER A 129 7.45 -4.47 13.78
N SER A 130 8.07 -4.51 14.97
CA SER A 130 8.83 -3.41 15.60
C SER A 130 8.11 -2.06 15.55
N ALA A 131 6.80 -2.07 15.85
CA ALA A 131 5.95 -0.90 15.85
C ALA A 131 6.22 -0.01 17.06
N THR A 132 6.61 1.23 16.83
CA THR A 132 6.78 2.26 17.85
C THR A 132 5.74 3.34 17.62
N TYR A 133 5.09 3.81 18.69
CA TYR A 133 4.04 4.83 18.64
C TYR A 133 4.50 6.07 19.40
N GLN A 134 4.41 7.21 18.75
CA GLN A 134 4.90 8.47 19.28
C GLN A 134 3.93 9.60 18.92
N ARG A 135 3.95 10.66 19.70
CA ARG A 135 3.17 11.87 19.47
C ARG A 135 4.08 13.08 19.57
N PHE A 136 3.85 14.08 18.73
CA PHE A 136 4.46 15.39 18.92
C PHE A 136 3.78 16.15 20.05
N ASN A 137 4.59 16.77 20.90
CA ASN A 137 4.08 17.62 21.98
C ASN A 137 3.57 18.95 21.44
N THR A 138 4.13 19.40 20.32
CA THR A 138 3.68 20.59 19.59
C THR A 138 2.51 20.26 18.68
N THR A 139 1.53 21.17 18.64
CA THR A 139 0.40 21.12 17.69
C THR A 139 0.70 21.90 16.43
N LEU A 140 0.25 21.42 15.27
CA LEU A 140 0.33 22.15 14.01
C LEU A 140 -0.92 23.02 13.84
N LYS A 141 -0.74 24.31 13.59
CA LYS A 141 -1.85 25.23 13.29
C LYS A 141 -1.80 25.59 11.80
N TYR A 142 -2.87 25.25 11.11
CA TYR A 142 -3.13 25.66 9.73
C TYR A 142 -4.14 26.79 9.74
N ARG A 143 -3.76 27.93 9.18
CA ARG A 143 -4.65 29.07 8.93
C ARG A 143 -4.33 29.62 7.55
N THR A 144 -5.26 29.47 6.64
CA THR A 144 -5.15 29.92 5.26
C THR A 144 -5.88 31.26 5.14
N THR A 145 -5.32 32.17 4.34
CA THR A 145 -6.01 33.41 3.92
C THR A 145 -5.97 33.48 2.39
N SER A 146 -6.65 34.45 1.77
CA SER A 146 -6.66 34.57 0.30
C SER A 146 -5.26 34.52 -0.32
N THR A 147 -4.29 35.22 0.30
CA THR A 147 -2.89 35.33 -0.14
C THR A 147 -1.91 34.39 0.55
N TYR A 148 -2.28 33.79 1.68
CA TYR A 148 -1.37 32.94 2.46
C TYR A 148 -1.74 31.47 2.40
N ARG A 149 -0.75 30.62 2.08
CA ARG A 149 -0.88 29.16 2.08
C ARG A 149 0.08 28.59 3.12
N PRO A 150 -0.39 28.14 4.29
CA PRO A 150 0.48 27.60 5.32
C PRO A 150 1.16 26.30 4.85
N GLY A 151 2.48 26.24 5.04
CA GLY A 151 3.30 25.06 4.77
C GLY A 151 4.05 24.63 6.03
N TRP A 152 3.84 23.39 6.47
CA TRP A 152 4.59 22.80 7.58
C TRP A 152 5.53 21.70 7.09
N SER A 153 6.70 21.63 7.71
CA SER A 153 7.65 20.53 7.51
C SER A 153 7.86 19.80 8.83
N LEU A 154 7.61 18.51 8.83
CA LEU A 154 7.72 17.64 9.99
C LEU A 154 8.73 16.54 9.73
N SER A 155 9.60 16.26 10.70
CA SER A 155 10.50 15.11 10.67
C SER A 155 10.06 14.09 11.72
N ILE A 156 9.74 12.88 11.30
CA ILE A 156 9.33 11.77 12.22
C ILE A 156 10.52 10.93 12.70
N HIS A 157 11.72 11.46 12.56
CA HIS A 157 12.97 10.89 13.05
C HIS A 157 13.62 11.91 13.99
N PRO A 158 14.42 11.47 14.96
CA PRO A 158 15.19 12.39 15.79
C PRO A 158 16.12 13.22 14.90
N VAL A 159 16.01 14.54 15.03
CA VAL A 159 16.90 15.51 14.38
C VAL A 159 17.70 16.19 15.48
N LYS A 160 19.03 16.13 15.41
CA LYS A 160 19.91 16.82 16.36
C LYS A 160 19.62 18.33 16.32
N GLY A 161 19.32 18.93 17.47
CA GLY A 161 18.91 20.35 17.55
C GLY A 161 17.49 20.64 17.04
N GLY A 162 16.66 19.63 16.80
CA GLY A 162 15.27 19.82 16.37
C GLY A 162 14.40 20.46 17.46
N ASN A 163 13.43 21.28 17.04
CA ASN A 163 12.45 21.94 17.92
C ASN A 163 11.27 21.04 18.34
N ALA A 164 11.10 19.90 17.68
CA ALA A 164 9.94 19.05 17.83
C ALA A 164 10.19 17.96 18.88
N ARG A 165 9.63 18.14 20.08
CA ARG A 165 9.65 17.12 21.14
C ARG A 165 8.59 16.06 20.87
N THR A 166 8.95 14.80 21.10
CA THR A 166 8.02 13.66 20.96
C THR A 166 7.93 12.88 22.27
N THR A 167 6.75 12.33 22.52
CA THR A 167 6.49 11.44 23.65
C THR A 167 6.04 10.10 23.11
N GLN A 168 6.61 9.02 23.63
CA GLN A 168 6.17 7.66 23.33
C GLN A 168 4.79 7.45 23.96
N ILE A 169 3.88 6.81 23.22
CA ILE A 169 2.52 6.54 23.67
C ILE A 169 2.21 5.05 23.60
N ASN A 170 1.20 4.60 24.35
CA ASN A 170 0.73 3.23 24.23
C ASN A 170 0.05 3.05 22.86
N PRO A 171 0.19 1.88 22.21
CA PRO A 171 -0.55 1.56 20.99
C PRO A 171 -2.07 1.81 21.09
N LYS A 172 -2.66 1.63 22.28
CA LYS A 172 -4.09 1.88 22.55
C LYS A 172 -4.48 3.36 22.46
N ASP A 173 -3.53 4.28 22.68
CA ASP A 173 -3.75 5.72 22.59
C ASP A 173 -3.59 6.26 21.16
N PHE A 174 -3.21 5.41 20.20
CA PHE A 174 -3.05 5.81 18.82
C PHE A 174 -4.42 6.01 18.14
N PRO A 175 -4.65 7.12 17.42
CA PRO A 175 -5.96 7.45 16.85
C PRO A 175 -6.44 6.42 15.80
N ALA A 176 -7.54 5.74 16.11
CA ALA A 176 -8.20 4.73 15.28
C ALA A 176 -8.89 5.29 14.02
#